data_AF-A0A848P2V3-F1
#
_entry.id   AF-A0A848P2V3-F1
#
_cell.length_a   1.000
_cell.length_b   1.000
_cell.length_c   1.000
_cell.angle_alpha   90.00
_cell.angle_beta   90.00
_cell.angle_gamma   90.00
#
_symmetry.space_group_name_H-M   'P 1'
#
loop_
_entity.id
_entity.type
_entity.pdbx_description
1 polymer ?
#
loop_
_entity_poly.entity_id
_entity_poly.type
_entity_poly.pdbx_seq_one_letter_code
_entity_poly.pdbx_strand_id
1 'polypeptide(L)'
;MGEAKRRGTFDERRAGSQQNATAFRMLDQGRAPHYAFILDRSATGQMALAEMKRGPEEIQARVKGSAMQLWEKSPQFAYVVIWGTWGYSGGLTIPTTNTDVLLKETLPKVMERTLEKGGLCAFMPLIDASLVDTVGSRIAQLQPAEGHNSN
;
A
#
# COMPACT_ATOMS: atom_id res chain seq x y z
N MET A 1 -15.65 -13.43 33.40
CA MET A 1 -16.26 -13.75 32.09
C MET A 1 -15.91 -12.64 31.13
N GLY A 2 -15.32 -12.99 29.98
CA GLY A 2 -14.51 -12.09 29.16
C GLY A 2 -15.31 -11.13 28.27
N GLU A 3 -14.84 -9.88 28.23
CA GLU A 3 -15.28 -8.89 27.26
C GLU A 3 -14.57 -9.15 25.93
N ALA A 4 -15.31 -9.73 24.98
CA ALA A 4 -14.88 -9.81 23.59
C ALA A 4 -14.86 -8.39 23.00
N LYS A 5 -13.65 -7.82 22.87
CA LYS A 5 -13.39 -6.60 22.11
C LYS A 5 -13.99 -6.73 20.72
N ARG A 6 -15.00 -5.89 20.45
CA ARG A 6 -15.75 -5.86 19.19
C ARG A 6 -14.80 -5.54 18.04
N ARG A 7 -14.71 -6.48 17.09
CA ARG A 7 -14.20 -6.30 15.72
C ARG A 7 -14.81 -5.02 15.12
N GLY A 8 -13.98 -4.28 14.38
CA GLY A 8 -14.35 -3.05 13.66
C GLY A 8 -15.71 -3.12 12.99
N THR A 9 -16.40 -1.98 13.06
CA THR A 9 -17.75 -1.77 12.57
C THR A 9 -17.86 -2.13 11.08
N PHE A 10 -19.06 -2.52 10.66
CA PHE A 10 -19.32 -3.00 9.30
C PHE A 10 -18.96 -1.94 8.22
N ASP A 11 -19.11 -0.66 8.56
CA ASP A 11 -18.79 0.46 7.68
C ASP A 11 -17.28 0.63 7.45
N GLU A 12 -16.44 0.43 8.47
CA GLU A 12 -14.98 0.46 8.34
C GLU A 12 -14.46 -0.63 7.40
N ARG A 13 -15.08 -1.83 7.45
CA ARG A 13 -14.77 -2.93 6.52
C ARG A 13 -15.19 -2.62 5.09
N ARG A 14 -16.27 -1.87 4.91
CA ARG A 14 -16.78 -1.47 3.59
C ARG A 14 -15.91 -0.39 2.95
N ALA A 15 -15.44 0.59 3.72
CA ALA A 15 -14.57 1.67 3.24
C ALA A 15 -13.21 1.17 2.74
N GLY A 16 -12.53 0.31 3.52
CA GLY A 16 -11.27 -0.31 3.10
C GLY A 16 -11.42 -1.22 1.87
N SER A 17 -12.55 -1.94 1.77
CA SER A 17 -12.88 -2.73 0.58
C SER A 17 -13.14 -1.84 -0.66
N GLN A 18 -13.79 -0.70 -0.50
CA GLN A 18 -14.06 0.25 -1.59
C GLN A 18 -12.79 0.94 -2.11
N GLN A 19 -11.85 1.33 -1.24
CA GLN A 19 -10.57 1.90 -1.66
C GLN A 19 -9.74 0.90 -2.47
N ASN A 20 -9.59 -0.33 -1.97
CA ASN A 20 -8.89 -1.38 -2.70
C ASN A 20 -9.57 -1.70 -4.04
N ALA A 21 -10.91 -1.77 -4.07
CA ALA A 21 -11.65 -1.97 -5.31
C ALA A 21 -11.44 -0.84 -6.33
N THR A 22 -11.24 0.40 -5.86
CA THR A 22 -10.94 1.54 -6.73
C THR A 22 -9.53 1.43 -7.31
N ALA A 23 -8.55 1.04 -6.49
CA ALA A 23 -7.18 0.78 -6.94
C ALA A 23 -7.12 -0.33 -8.00
N PHE A 24 -7.81 -1.46 -7.78
CA PHE A 24 -7.89 -2.54 -8.78
C PHE A 24 -8.57 -2.09 -10.08
N ARG A 25 -9.64 -1.29 -10.01
CA ARG A 25 -10.26 -0.72 -11.23
C ARG A 25 -9.31 0.19 -12.01
N MET A 26 -8.48 0.98 -11.34
CA MET A 26 -7.50 1.85 -12.01
C MET A 26 -6.43 1.02 -12.73
N LEU A 27 -6.03 -0.12 -12.16
CA LEU A 27 -5.11 -1.08 -12.80
C LEU A 27 -5.77 -1.75 -14.01
N ASP A 28 -6.98 -2.30 -13.85
CA ASP A 28 -7.72 -3.00 -14.92
C ASP A 28 -8.04 -2.08 -16.11
N GLN A 29 -8.29 -0.80 -15.86
CA GLN A 29 -8.53 0.21 -16.90
C GLN A 29 -7.25 0.77 -17.52
N GLY A 30 -6.07 0.33 -17.07
CA GLY A 30 -4.77 0.88 -17.50
C GLY A 30 -4.56 2.35 -17.13
N ARG A 31 -5.36 2.90 -16.19
CA ARG A 31 -5.33 4.31 -15.78
C ARG A 31 -4.26 4.61 -14.74
N ALA A 32 -3.77 3.58 -14.05
CA ALA A 32 -2.61 3.66 -13.15
C ALA A 32 -1.52 2.72 -13.64
N PRO A 33 -0.46 3.23 -14.29
CA PRO A 33 0.69 2.41 -14.66
C PRO A 33 1.48 1.94 -13.42
N HIS A 34 1.31 2.63 -12.28
CA HIS A 34 2.02 2.34 -11.04
C HIS A 34 1.10 1.70 -10.00
N TYR A 35 1.69 0.88 -9.15
CA TYR A 35 1.02 0.31 -7.98
C TYR A 35 1.89 0.48 -6.74
N ALA A 36 1.25 0.60 -5.58
CA ALA A 36 1.91 0.62 -4.28
C ALA A 36 1.11 -0.21 -3.27
N PHE A 37 1.69 -1.32 -2.83
CA PHE A 37 1.16 -2.11 -1.72
C PHE A 37 1.77 -1.62 -0.42
N ILE A 38 0.93 -1.37 0.58
CA ILE A 38 1.38 -1.01 1.93
C ILE A 38 0.98 -2.16 2.84
N LEU A 39 1.97 -2.87 3.38
CA LEU A 39 1.76 -4.02 4.26
C LEU A 39 2.20 -3.67 5.68
N ASP A 40 1.52 -4.24 6.65
CA ASP A 40 1.95 -4.28 8.05
C ASP A 40 2.06 -5.75 8.53
N ARG A 41 2.23 -5.93 9.85
CA ARG A 41 2.30 -7.27 10.46
C ARG A 41 0.93 -7.85 10.84
N SER A 42 -0.18 -7.17 10.52
CA SER A 42 -1.52 -7.67 10.82
C SER A 42 -1.84 -8.94 10.02
N ALA A 43 -2.92 -9.63 10.40
CA ALA A 43 -3.41 -10.78 9.63
C ALA A 43 -3.69 -10.41 8.16
N THR A 44 -4.21 -9.21 7.89
CA THR A 44 -4.45 -8.70 6.54
C THR A 44 -3.15 -8.59 5.75
N GLY A 45 -2.13 -7.96 6.32
CA GLY A 45 -0.82 -7.79 5.68
C GLY A 45 -0.13 -9.12 5.41
N GLN A 46 -0.19 -10.06 6.36
CA GLN A 46 0.38 -11.40 6.20
C GLN A 46 -0.34 -12.24 5.13
N MET A 47 -1.67 -12.18 5.09
CA MET A 47 -2.46 -12.83 4.03
C MET A 47 -2.12 -12.25 2.66
N ALA A 48 -2.06 -10.92 2.55
CA ALA A 48 -1.71 -10.27 1.29
C ALA A 48 -0.30 -10.62 0.82
N LEU A 49 0.68 -10.70 1.74
CA LEU A 49 2.02 -11.17 1.42
C LEU A 49 2.02 -12.59 0.85
N ALA A 50 1.26 -13.50 1.47
CA ALA A 50 1.18 -14.88 1.00
C ALA A 50 0.64 -14.96 -0.43
N GLU A 51 -0.37 -14.15 -0.76
CA GLU A 51 -0.90 -14.04 -2.11
C GLU A 51 0.10 -13.39 -3.08
N MET A 52 0.82 -12.34 -2.67
CA MET A 52 1.87 -11.72 -3.50
C MET A 52 3.01 -12.69 -3.84
N LYS A 53 3.38 -13.60 -2.92
CA LYS A 53 4.37 -14.65 -3.18
C LYS A 53 3.93 -15.63 -4.26
N ARG A 54 2.63 -15.73 -4.54
CA ARG A 54 2.00 -16.54 -5.60
C ARG A 54 1.55 -15.72 -6.81
N GLY A 55 1.65 -14.40 -6.74
CA GLY A 55 1.17 -13.47 -7.76
C GLY A 55 2.05 -13.44 -9.01
N PRO A 56 1.85 -12.43 -9.88
CA PRO A 56 2.64 -12.25 -11.10
C PRO A 56 4.15 -12.12 -10.81
N GLU A 57 4.99 -12.50 -11.78
CA GLU A 57 6.45 -12.53 -11.64
C GLU A 57 7.02 -11.18 -11.16
N GLU A 58 6.49 -10.07 -11.68
CA GLU A 58 6.86 -8.70 -11.28
C GLU A 58 6.68 -8.45 -9.77
N ILE A 59 5.57 -8.93 -9.21
CA ILE A 59 5.29 -8.83 -7.78
C ILE A 59 6.20 -9.76 -6.99
N GLN A 60 6.37 -11.00 -7.48
CA GLN A 60 7.24 -11.99 -6.84
C GLN A 60 8.68 -11.49 -6.73
N ALA A 61 9.20 -10.84 -7.76
CA ALA A 61 10.54 -10.25 -7.76
C ALA A 61 10.74 -9.24 -6.63
N ARG A 62 9.68 -8.51 -6.24
CA ARG A 62 9.72 -7.55 -5.13
C ARG A 62 9.64 -8.23 -3.77
N VAL A 63 8.71 -9.16 -3.59
CA VAL A 63 8.53 -9.83 -2.29
C VAL A 63 9.62 -10.84 -1.97
N LYS A 64 10.42 -11.26 -2.95
CA LYS A 64 11.62 -12.09 -2.74
C LYS A 64 12.91 -11.27 -2.55
N GLY A 65 12.85 -9.95 -2.75
CA GLY A 65 13.99 -9.04 -2.71
C GLY A 65 14.59 -8.84 -1.31
N SER A 66 15.82 -8.34 -1.24
CA SER A 66 16.57 -8.15 0.00
C SER A 66 15.88 -7.23 1.00
N ALA A 67 15.27 -6.14 0.52
CA ALA A 67 14.49 -5.23 1.37
C ALA A 67 13.28 -5.92 2.02
N MET A 68 12.62 -6.83 1.29
CA MET A 68 11.51 -7.59 1.86
C MET A 68 12.01 -8.60 2.89
N GLN A 69 13.12 -9.29 2.62
CA GLN A 69 13.74 -10.18 3.59
C GLN A 69 14.18 -9.44 4.86
N LEU A 70 14.67 -8.21 4.73
CA LEU A 70 14.99 -7.34 5.86
C LEU A 70 13.73 -7.05 6.68
N TRP A 71 12.64 -6.64 6.03
CA TRP A 71 11.36 -6.47 6.72
C TRP A 71 10.96 -7.78 7.41
N GLU A 72 10.83 -8.91 6.70
CA GLU A 72 10.39 -10.19 7.27
C GLU A 72 11.19 -10.58 8.53
N LYS A 73 12.52 -10.41 8.52
CA LYS A 73 13.42 -10.82 9.61
C LYS A 73 13.55 -9.81 10.76
N SER A 74 13.26 -8.53 10.53
CA SER A 74 13.54 -7.47 11.50
C SER A 74 12.24 -6.89 12.08
N PRO A 75 11.92 -7.15 13.37
CA PRO A 75 10.69 -6.68 14.00
C PRO A 75 10.62 -5.15 14.17
N GLN A 76 11.76 -4.46 14.07
CA GLN A 76 11.84 -3.00 14.11
C GLN A 76 11.12 -2.30 12.95
N PHE A 77 10.82 -3.02 11.86
CA PHE A 77 10.04 -2.50 10.73
C PHE A 77 8.60 -2.97 10.83
N ALA A 78 7.72 -2.06 11.24
CA ALA A 78 6.28 -2.30 11.36
C ALA A 78 5.61 -2.42 9.99
N TYR A 79 6.08 -1.68 8.99
CA TYR A 79 5.47 -1.60 7.66
C TYR A 79 6.48 -1.89 6.55
N VAL A 80 5.97 -2.24 5.38
CA VAL A 80 6.74 -2.24 4.14
C VAL A 80 5.87 -1.68 3.02
N VAL A 81 6.44 -0.80 2.21
CA VAL A 81 5.80 -0.32 0.98
C VAL A 81 6.50 -0.94 -0.22
N ILE A 82 5.72 -1.58 -1.09
CA ILE A 82 6.17 -2.20 -2.34
C ILE A 82 5.56 -1.43 -3.49
N TRP A 83 6.38 -0.66 -4.21
CA TRP A 83 5.99 0.11 -5.37
C TRP A 83 6.62 -0.47 -6.65
N GLY A 84 5.87 -0.41 -7.74
CA GLY A 84 6.36 -0.75 -9.07
C GLY A 84 5.51 -0.16 -10.18
N THR A 85 5.92 -0.47 -11.41
CA THR A 85 5.24 -0.06 -12.64
C THR A 85 4.97 -1.31 -13.46
N TRP A 86 3.71 -1.51 -13.85
CA TRP A 86 3.33 -2.68 -14.64
C TRP A 86 4.11 -2.76 -15.95
N GLY A 87 4.67 -3.93 -16.23
CA GLY A 87 5.42 -4.19 -17.45
C GLY A 87 6.86 -3.65 -17.41
N TYR A 88 7.33 -3.17 -16.26
CA TYR A 88 8.69 -2.67 -16.08
C TYR A 88 9.39 -3.35 -14.90
N SER A 89 10.66 -3.72 -15.09
CA SER A 89 11.48 -4.38 -14.06
C SER A 89 12.00 -3.42 -12.96
N GLY A 90 11.64 -2.13 -13.00
CA GLY A 90 12.00 -1.10 -12.01
C GLY A 90 10.96 -0.98 -10.89
N GLY A 91 11.41 -0.72 -9.66
CA GLY A 91 10.53 -0.62 -8.50
C GLY A 91 11.27 -0.39 -7.20
N LEU A 92 10.51 -0.19 -6.13
CA LEU A 92 10.99 0.31 -4.85
C LEU A 92 10.32 -0.47 -3.72
N THR A 93 11.11 -1.07 -2.84
CA THR A 93 10.61 -1.72 -1.62
C THR A 93 11.24 -1.03 -0.41
N ILE A 94 10.42 -0.46 0.47
CA ILE A 94 10.89 0.32 1.63
C ILE A 94 10.33 -0.28 2.92
N PRO A 95 11.17 -0.94 3.74
CA PRO A 95 10.83 -1.26 5.12
C PRO A 95 10.77 0.03 5.96
N THR A 96 9.73 0.15 6.76
CA THR A 96 9.39 1.38 7.48
C THR A 96 9.11 1.06 8.95
N THR A 97 9.70 1.85 9.85
CA THR A 97 9.77 1.54 11.28
C THR A 97 8.46 1.77 12.03
N ASN A 98 7.72 2.83 11.69
CA ASN A 98 6.49 3.20 12.36
C ASN A 98 5.56 4.03 11.46
N THR A 99 4.37 4.34 11.97
CA THR A 99 3.34 5.07 11.23
C THR A 99 3.79 6.48 10.85
N ASP A 100 4.52 7.16 11.72
CA ASP A 100 5.03 8.51 11.45
C ASP A 100 5.99 8.52 10.25
N VAL A 101 6.94 7.60 10.21
CA VAL A 101 7.90 7.44 9.09
C VAL A 101 7.16 6.99 7.82
N LEU A 102 6.10 6.19 7.94
CA LEU A 102 5.26 5.81 6.80
C LEU A 102 4.63 7.06 6.16
N LEU A 103 3.97 7.89 6.96
CA LEU A 103 3.18 9.03 6.48
C LEU A 103 4.03 10.22 6.03
N LYS A 104 5.12 10.51 6.76
CA LYS A 104 5.95 11.72 6.57
C LYS A 104 7.12 11.51 5.61
N GLU A 105 7.59 10.28 5.44
CA GLU A 105 8.79 10.00 4.64
C GLU A 105 8.53 8.98 3.53
N THR A 106 7.99 7.81 3.89
CA THR A 106 7.89 6.67 2.96
C THR A 106 6.89 6.93 1.83
N LEU A 107 5.66 7.35 2.17
CA LEU A 107 4.64 7.65 1.15
C LEU A 107 5.03 8.83 0.25
N PRO A 108 5.57 9.95 0.76
CA PRO A 108 6.12 11.01 -0.09
C PRO A 108 7.18 10.51 -1.06
N LYS A 109 8.13 9.68 -0.61
CA LYS A 109 9.18 9.12 -1.47
C LYS A 109 8.62 8.22 -2.57
N VAL A 110 7.59 7.43 -2.28
CA VAL A 110 6.88 6.64 -3.31
C VAL A 110 6.21 7.55 -4.33
N MET A 111 5.69 8.70 -3.88
CA MET A 111 5.06 9.67 -4.77
C MET A 111 6.07 10.44 -5.63
N GLU A 112 7.22 10.82 -5.09
CA GLU A 112 8.33 11.34 -5.88
C GLU A 112 8.71 10.37 -7.02
N ARG A 113 8.84 9.06 -6.72
CA ARG A 113 9.11 8.05 -7.76
C ARG A 113 8.00 7.90 -8.79
N THR A 114 6.74 8.01 -8.35
CA THR A 114 5.59 7.96 -9.24
C THR A 114 5.61 9.16 -10.18
N LEU A 115 5.85 10.37 -9.67
CA LEU A 115 5.94 11.60 -10.46
C LEU A 115 7.13 11.58 -11.44
N GLU A 116 8.29 11.06 -11.01
CA GLU A 116 9.47 10.87 -11.90
C GLU A 116 9.17 9.97 -13.10
N LYS A 117 8.25 9.01 -12.95
CA LYS A 117 7.84 8.09 -14.03
C LYS A 117 6.60 8.54 -14.78
N GLY A 118 5.84 9.48 -14.21
CA GLY A 118 4.62 10.05 -14.77
C GLY A 118 3.41 9.14 -14.63
N GLY A 119 2.24 9.74 -14.40
CA GLY A 119 0.98 9.01 -14.25
C GLY A 119 0.57 8.80 -12.79
N LEU A 120 -0.48 8.00 -12.60
CA LEU A 120 -1.07 7.75 -11.28
C LEU A 120 -0.57 6.43 -10.68
N CYS A 121 -0.52 6.38 -9.36
CA CYS A 121 -0.29 5.18 -8.58
C CYS A 121 -1.58 4.67 -7.94
N ALA A 122 -1.86 3.38 -8.14
CA ALA A 122 -2.88 2.66 -7.42
C ALA A 122 -2.32 2.21 -6.05
N PHE A 123 -2.74 2.88 -4.97
CA PHE A 123 -2.34 2.52 -3.61
C PHE A 123 -3.31 1.50 -3.01
N MET A 124 -2.75 0.46 -2.38
CA MET A 124 -3.48 -0.62 -1.73
C MET A 124 -3.00 -0.75 -0.29
N PRO A 125 -3.67 -0.07 0.67
CA PRO A 125 -3.40 -0.22 2.09
C PRO A 125 -3.93 -1.58 2.58
N LEU A 126 -3.01 -2.53 2.74
CA LEU A 126 -3.25 -3.90 3.21
C LEU A 126 -2.68 -4.01 4.63
N ILE A 127 -3.24 -3.19 5.50
CA ILE A 127 -2.80 -2.97 6.88
C ILE A 127 -3.97 -3.20 7.85
N ASP A 128 -3.71 -3.07 9.15
CA ASP A 128 -4.74 -3.06 10.18
C ASP A 128 -5.83 -2.01 9.87
N ALA A 129 -7.09 -2.40 10.05
CA ALA A 129 -8.25 -1.58 9.69
C ALA A 129 -8.25 -0.21 10.40
N SER A 130 -7.71 -0.14 11.63
CA SER A 130 -7.62 1.12 12.38
C SER A 130 -6.73 2.18 11.74
N LEU A 131 -5.84 1.78 10.81
CA LEU A 131 -4.89 2.67 10.16
C LEU A 131 -5.26 3.03 8.72
N VAL A 132 -6.22 2.32 8.12
CA VAL A 132 -6.59 2.47 6.71
C VAL A 132 -7.02 3.91 6.42
N ASP A 133 -7.88 4.51 7.24
CA ASP A 133 -8.36 5.88 7.01
C ASP A 133 -7.24 6.92 7.13
N THR A 134 -6.34 6.72 8.09
CA THR A 134 -5.19 7.61 8.30
C THR A 134 -4.24 7.56 7.10
N VAL A 135 -3.90 6.35 6.65
CA VAL A 135 -3.01 6.14 5.49
C VAL A 135 -3.70 6.58 4.20
N GLY A 136 -4.97 6.25 4.01
CA GLY A 136 -5.78 6.65 2.86
C GLY A 136 -5.92 8.17 2.73
N SER A 137 -6.17 8.87 3.84
CA SER A 137 -6.22 10.34 3.86
C SER A 137 -4.89 10.96 3.44
N ARG A 138 -3.77 10.39 3.90
CA ARG A 138 -2.44 10.87 3.51
C ARG A 138 -2.16 10.61 2.03
N ILE A 139 -2.55 9.46 1.50
CA ILE A 139 -2.44 9.15 0.07
C ILE A 139 -3.24 10.17 -0.75
N ALA A 140 -4.49 10.47 -0.34
CA ALA A 140 -5.34 11.43 -1.05
C ALA A 140 -4.76 12.86 -1.05
N GLN A 141 -4.02 13.24 -0.01
CA GLN A 141 -3.28 14.51 0.01
C GLN A 141 -2.09 14.50 -0.96
N LEU A 142 -1.41 13.36 -1.12
CA LEU A 142 -0.22 13.23 -1.97
C LEU A 142 -0.55 13.04 -3.44
N GLN A 143 -1.66 12.37 -3.74
CA GLN A 143 -2.18 12.16 -5.09
C GLN A 143 -3.67 12.46 -5.08
N PRO A 144 -4.06 13.74 -5.22
CA PRO A 144 -5.46 14.11 -5.36
C PRO A 144 -6.05 13.37 -6.56
N ALA A 145 -7.20 12.72 -6.37
CA ALA A 145 -7.96 12.22 -7.51
C ALA A 145 -8.28 13.43 -8.41
N GLU A 146 -7.93 13.36 -9.70
CA GLU A 146 -8.15 14.46 -10.63
C GLU A 146 -9.55 15.05 -10.46
N GLY A 147 -9.59 16.35 -10.14
CA GLY A 147 -10.81 17.06 -9.82
C GLY A 147 -10.63 18.19 -8.81
N HIS A 148 -9.58 19.00 -8.92
CA HIS A 148 -9.56 20.41 -8.50
C HIS A 148 -8.58 21.16 -9.42
N ASN A 149 -8.93 21.25 -10.71
CA ASN A 149 -8.63 22.47 -11.43
C ASN A 149 -9.52 23.54 -10.82
N SER A 150 -8.98 24.27 -9.85
CA SER A 150 -9.54 25.56 -9.44
C SER A 150 -8.47 26.61 -9.71
N ASN A 151 -8.63 27.25 -10.88
CA ASN A 151 -8.07 28.50 -11.39
C ASN A 151 -6.57 28.57 -11.70
#